data_AF-F0NNA1-F1
#
_entry.id   AF-F0NNA1-F1
#
_cell.length_a   1.000
_cell.length_b   1.000
_cell.length_c   1.000
_cell.angle_alpha   90.00
_cell.angle_beta   90.00
_cell.angle_gamma   90.00
#
_symmetry.space_group_name_H-M   'P 1'
#
loop_
_entity.id
_entity.type
_entity.pdbx_description
1 polymer ?
#
loop_
_entity_poly.entity_id
_entity_poly.type
_entity_poly.pdbx_seq_one_letter_code
_entity_poly.pdbx_strand_id
1 'polypeptide(L)' 'MKTIMIRDEVYRKLVEIKGDKSFSDVIEELIEESLSLRRKKLEKYFGILSEEEAEELEREIKEMRKRSDESINRKLSNY' A
#
# COMPACT_ATOMS: atom_id res chain seq x y z
N MET A 1 -24.23 7.27 1.10
CA MET A 1 -23.27 8.41 1.05
C MET A 1 -22.62 8.56 2.42
N LYS A 2 -21.33 8.87 2.45
CA LYS A 2 -20.60 9.24 3.67
C LYS A 2 -19.93 10.60 3.43
N THR A 3 -19.89 11.46 4.44
CA THR A 3 -19.25 12.77 4.35
C THR A 3 -17.83 12.68 4.88
N ILE A 4 -16.87 13.20 4.13
CA ILE A 4 -15.49 13.39 4.57
C ILE A 4 -15.19 14.88 4.60
N MET A 5 -14.46 15.33 5.62
CA MET A 5 -13.89 16.67 5.64
C MET A 5 -12.46 16.60 5.14
N ILE A 6 -12.10 17.51 4.25
CA ILE A 6 -10.75 17.62 3.70
C ILE A 6 -10.26 19.06 3.85
N ARG A 7 -8.94 19.24 3.80
CA ARG A 7 -8.35 20.58 3.85
C ARG A 7 -8.65 21.34 2.57
N ASP A 8 -8.77 22.66 2.66
CA ASP A 8 -9.05 23.54 1.52
C ASP A 8 -8.04 23.36 0.38
N GLU A 9 -6.76 23.15 0.72
CA GLU A 9 -5.69 22.88 -0.25
C GLU A 9 -5.93 21.59 -1.05
N VAL A 10 -6.49 20.55 -0.43
CA VAL A 10 -6.82 19.28 -1.08
C VAL A 10 -8.06 19.46 -1.95
N TYR A 11 -9.06 20.18 -1.46
CA TYR A 11 -10.25 20.50 -2.23
C TYR A 11 -9.92 21.23 -3.53
N ARG A 12 -9.06 22.26 -3.47
CA ARG A 12 -8.62 23.01 -4.67
C ARG A 12 -7.96 22.11 -5.70
N LYS A 13 -7.03 21.24 -5.26
CA LYS A 13 -6.38 20.26 -6.14
C LYS A 13 -7.38 19.31 -6.79
N LEU A 14 -8.37 18.83 -6.04
CA LEU A 14 -9.40 17.96 -6.59
C LEU A 14 -10.28 18.69 -7.60
N VAL A 15 -10.60 19.97 -7.38
CA VAL A 15 -11.37 20.80 -8.33
C VAL A 15 -10.63 20.97 -9.66
N GLU A 16 -9.32 21.20 -9.63
CA GLU A 16 -8.49 21.34 -10.84
C GLU A 16 -8.48 20.06 -11.68
N ILE A 17 -8.50 18.88 -11.03
CA ILE A 17 -8.51 17.58 -11.70
C ILE A 17 -9.93 17.20 -12.16
N LYS A 18 -10.95 17.64 -11.43
CA LYS A 18 -12.34 17.18 -11.59
C LYS A 18 -12.91 17.42 -12.99
N GLY A 19 -12.65 18.59 -13.58
CA GLY A 19 -13.33 18.99 -14.82
C GLY A 19 -14.84 18.80 -14.71
N ASP A 20 -15.42 18.01 -15.62
CA ASP A 20 -16.86 17.68 -15.67
C ASP A 20 -17.26 16.43 -14.85
N LYS A 21 -16.31 15.73 -14.22
CA LYS A 21 -16.57 14.48 -13.47
C LYS A 21 -17.13 14.74 -12.08
N SER A 22 -17.65 13.73 -11.40
CA SER A 22 -17.97 13.86 -9.97
C SER A 22 -16.71 13.73 -9.11
N PHE A 23 -16.72 14.29 -7.89
CA PHE A 23 -15.60 14.13 -6.96
C PHE A 23 -15.38 12.65 -6.59
N SER A 24 -16.46 11.86 -6.55
CA SER A 24 -16.35 10.42 -6.28
C SER A 24 -15.58 9.72 -7.40
N ASP A 25 -15.90 10.03 -8.67
CA ASP A 25 -15.23 9.42 -9.83
C ASP A 25 -13.75 9.77 -9.86
N VAL A 26 -13.40 11.03 -9.57
CA VAL A 26 -12.00 11.49 -9.49
C VAL A 26 -11.24 10.75 -8.39
N ILE A 27 -11.86 10.57 -7.22
CA ILE A 27 -11.24 9.84 -6.11
C ILE A 27 -11.05 8.36 -6.49
N GLU A 28 -12.04 7.75 -7.13
CA GLU A 28 -11.99 6.36 -7.59
C GLU A 28 -10.88 6.16 -8.62
N GLU A 29 -10.81 7.02 -9.65
CA GLU A 29 -9.74 7.00 -10.66
C GLU A 29 -8.36 7.16 -10.03
N LEU A 30 -8.17 8.11 -9.10
CA LEU A 30 -6.89 8.29 -8.41
C LEU A 30 -6.49 7.06 -7.56
N ILE A 31 -7.48 6.39 -6.95
CA ILE A 31 -7.25 5.15 -6.21
C ILE A 31 -6.86 4.02 -7.17
N GLU A 32 -7.56 3.87 -8.29
CA GLU A 32 -7.30 2.85 -9.30
C GLU A 32 -5.95 3.06 -10.01
N GLU A 33 -5.61 4.30 -10.35
CA GLU A 33 -4.28 4.67 -10.85
C GLU A 33 -3.19 4.30 -9.85
N SER A 34 -3.38 4.62 -8.57
CA SER A 34 -2.44 4.25 -7.51
C SER A 34 -2.30 2.72 -7.36
N LEU A 35 -3.39 1.97 -7.50
CA LEU A 35 -3.37 0.49 -7.43
C LEU A 35 -2.76 -0.12 -8.68
N SER A 36 -3.09 0.38 -9.86
CA SER A 36 -2.53 -0.09 -11.13
C SER A 36 -1.05 0.25 -11.26
N LEU A 37 -0.60 1.42 -10.80
CA LEU A 37 0.82 1.76 -10.70
C LEU A 37 1.55 0.84 -9.72
N ARG A 38 0.93 0.49 -8.59
CA ARG A 38 1.48 -0.50 -7.66
C ARG A 38 1.56 -1.89 -8.29
N ARG A 39 0.52 -2.33 -9.00
CA ARG A 39 0.53 -3.60 -9.74
C ARG A 39 1.60 -3.61 -10.82
N LYS A 40 1.68 -2.59 -11.69
CA LYS A 40 2.75 -2.46 -12.70
C LYS A 40 4.15 -2.49 -12.11
N LYS A 41 4.34 -1.86 -10.95
CA LYS A 41 5.62 -1.92 -10.21
C LYS A 41 5.93 -3.31 -9.64
N LEU A 42 4.93 -4.14 -9.37
CA LEU A 42 5.09 -5.52 -8.91
C LEU A 42 5.22 -6.51 -10.08
N GLU A 43 4.55 -6.25 -11.20
CA GLU A 43 4.59 -7.07 -12.42
C GLU A 43 6.02 -7.24 -12.94
N LYS A 44 6.87 -6.20 -12.87
CA LYS A 44 8.29 -6.30 -13.24
C LYS A 44 9.10 -7.29 -12.40
N TYR A 45 8.56 -7.76 -11.27
CA TYR A 45 9.21 -8.75 -10.41
C TYR A 45 8.59 -10.14 -10.54
N PHE A 46 7.51 -10.31 -11.32
CA PHE A 46 6.88 -11.61 -11.50
C PHE A 46 7.79 -12.54 -12.31
N GLY A 47 7.97 -13.77 -11.82
CA GLY A 47 8.79 -14.79 -12.47
C GLY A 47 10.31 -14.59 -12.37
N ILE A 48 10.78 -13.65 -11.52
CA ILE A 48 12.22 -13.47 -11.29
C ILE A 48 12.80 -14.60 -10.45
N LEU A 49 12.04 -15.11 -9.48
CA LEU A 49 12.47 -16.17 -8.60
C LEU A 49 11.94 -17.51 -9.13
N SER A 50 12.79 -18.53 -9.09
CA SER A 50 12.35 -19.92 -9.15
C SER A 50 11.48 -20.27 -7.93
N GLU A 51 10.75 -21.37 -8.02
CA GLU A 51 9.88 -21.84 -6.92
C GLU A 51 10.70 -22.09 -5.63
N GLU A 52 11.87 -22.70 -5.77
CA GLU A 52 12.79 -22.96 -4.66
C GLU A 52 13.30 -21.65 -4.01
N GLU A 53 13.72 -20.67 -4.81
CA GLU A 53 14.17 -19.36 -4.31
C GLU A 53 13.03 -18.58 -3.64
N ALA A 54 11.80 -18.71 -4.14
CA ALA A 54 10.63 -18.08 -3.55
C ALA A 54 10.28 -18.70 -2.18
N GLU A 55 10.34 -20.03 -2.07
CA GLU A 55 10.10 -20.75 -0.81
C GLU A 55 11.16 -20.42 0.25
N GLU A 56 12.43 -20.35 -0.15
CA GLU A 56 13.53 -19.97 0.74
C GLU A 56 13.36 -18.54 1.25
N LEU A 57 13.08 -17.59 0.36
CA LEU A 57 12.82 -16.20 0.71
C LEU A 57 11.61 -16.07 1.64
N GLU A 58 10.54 -16.83 1.41
CA GLU A 58 9.37 -16.83 2.29
C GLU A 58 9.72 -17.33 3.70
N ARG A 59 10.55 -18.37 3.79
CA ARG A 59 11.02 -18.91 5.07
C ARG A 59 11.85 -17.87 5.83
N GLU A 60 12.81 -17.22 5.18
CA GLU A 60 13.65 -16.19 5.80
C GLU A 60 12.82 -15.02 6.33
N ILE A 61 11.83 -14.54 5.55
CA ILE A 61 10.94 -13.46 5.94
C ILE A 61 10.12 -13.85 7.18
N LYS A 62 9.60 -15.09 7.23
CA LYS A 62 8.83 -15.58 8.39
C LYS A 62 9.68 -15.62 9.65
N GLU A 63 10.91 -16.13 9.56
CA GLU A 63 11.82 -16.17 10.71
C GLU A 63 12.22 -14.77 11.17
N MET A 64 12.51 -13.86 10.23
CA MET A 64 12.86 -12.47 10.52
C MET A 64 11.73 -11.74 11.25
N ARG A 65 10.48 -11.93 10.84
CA ARG A 65 9.30 -11.38 11.53
C ARG A 65 9.16 -11.94 12.93
N LYS A 66 9.25 -13.27 13.09
CA LYS A 66 9.16 -13.93 14.40
C LYS A 66 10.21 -13.38 15.38
N ARG A 67 11.47 -13.26 14.96
CA ARG A 67 12.53 -12.67 15.79
C ARG A 67 12.26 -11.20 16.14
N SER A 68 11.69 -10.45 15.20
CA SER A 68 11.35 -9.04 15.41
C SER A 68 10.24 -8.90 16.45
N ASP A 69 9.19 -9.72 16.33
CA ASP A 69 8.07 -9.75 17.28
C ASP A 69 8.53 -10.20 18.67
N GLU A 70 9.39 -11.22 18.76
CA GLU A 70 10.01 -11.65 20.03
C GLU A 70 10.86 -10.53 20.65
N SER A 71 11.64 -9.80 19.84
CA SER A 71 12.44 -8.67 20.31
C SER A 71 11.58 -7.51 20.82
N ILE A 72 10.49 -7.19 20.11
CA ILE A 72 9.53 -6.15 20.48
C ILE A 72 8.81 -6.53 21.78
N ASN A 73 8.28 -7.76 21.85
CA ASN A 73 7.59 -8.26 23.04
C ASN A 73 8.51 -8.30 24.28
N ARG A 74 9.78 -8.69 24.11
CA ARG A 74 10.76 -8.67 25.20
C ARG A 74 11.03 -7.26 25.72
N LYS A 75 11.06 -6.25 24.84
CA LYS A 75 11.24 -4.85 25.26
C LYS A 75 10.01 -4.30 25.97
N LEU A 76 8.81 -4.68 25.53
CA LEU A 76 7.54 -4.27 26.15
C LEU A 76 7.31 -4.94 27.51
N SER A 77 7.75 -6.18 27.70
CA SER A 77 7.62 -6.92 28.98
C SER A 77 8.54 -6.42 30.10
N ASN A 78 9.55 -5.60 29.77
CA ASN A 78 10.50 -5.03 30.73
C ASN A 78 10.13 -3.60 31.18
N TYR A 79 8.93 -3.13 30.81
CA TYR A 79 8.29 -1.90 31.27
C TYR A 79 7.05 -2.25 32.09
#